data_AF-A0A1H4Y941-F1
#
_entry.id   AF-A0A1H4Y941-F1
#
_cell.length_a   1.000
_cell.length_b   1.000
_cell.length_c   1.000
_cell.angle_alpha   90.00
_cell.angle_beta   90.00
_cell.angle_gamma   90.00
#
_symmetry.space_group_name_H-M   'P 1'
#
loop_
_entity.id
_entity.type
_entity.pdbx_description
1 polymer ?
#
loop_
_entity_poly.entity_id
_entity_poly.type
_entity_poly.pdbx_seq_one_letter_code
_entity_poly.pdbx_strand_id
1 'polypeptide(L)' 'MNQTTGERVTVALRVQGPVSRAGVASQLRTRPEVKVIDWDEPDSPQVVVVVLDVLDDGALRV' A
#
# COMPACT_ATOMS: atom_id res chain seq x y z
N MET A 1 6.96 -21.29 8.46
CA MET A 1 7.03 -21.05 7.01
C MET A 1 5.60 -20.95 6.52
N ASN A 2 5.03 -19.73 6.46
CA ASN A 2 3.64 -19.57 6.05
C ASN A 2 3.57 -19.70 4.53
N GLN A 3 3.08 -20.84 4.08
CA GLN A 3 2.71 -21.11 2.71
C GLN A 3 1.39 -20.36 2.45
N THR A 4 1.42 -19.22 1.76
CA THR A 4 0.19 -18.54 1.33
C THR A 4 -0.26 -19.18 0.02
N THR A 5 -1.17 -20.14 0.12
CA THR A 5 -1.85 -20.74 -1.02
C THR A 5 -2.78 -19.71 -1.66
N GLY A 6 -2.52 -19.33 -2.91
CA GLY A 6 -3.57 -18.96 -3.88
C GLY A 6 -3.67 -17.49 -4.32
N GLU A 7 -3.76 -16.52 -3.42
CA GLU A 7 -4.13 -15.15 -3.80
C GLU A 7 -3.28 -14.08 -3.08
N ARG A 8 -2.80 -13.09 -3.84
CA ARG A 8 -2.02 -11.96 -3.31
C ARG A 8 -2.96 -10.89 -2.77
N VAL A 9 -2.59 -10.26 -1.65
CA VAL A 9 -3.32 -9.11 -1.12
C VAL A 9 -3.12 -7.91 -2.04
N THR A 10 -4.21 -7.33 -2.53
CA THR A 10 -4.15 -6.11 -3.34
C THR A 10 -3.94 -4.88 -2.47
N VAL A 11 -2.90 -4.10 -2.79
CA VAL A 11 -2.51 -2.92 -2.04
C VAL A 11 -2.43 -1.72 -2.97
N ALA A 12 -3.20 -0.68 -2.70
CA ALA A 12 -3.06 0.61 -3.37
C ALA A 12 -2.20 1.58 -2.53
N LEU A 13 -1.38 2.37 -3.21
CA LEU A 13 -0.51 3.37 -2.57
C LEU A 13 -1.06 4.79 -2.78
N ARG A 14 -1.31 5.51 -1.69
CA ARG A 14 -1.63 6.95 -1.68
C ARG A 14 -0.49 7.70 -1.02
N VAL A 15 0.42 8.19 -1.84
CA VAL A 15 1.69 8.77 -1.38
C VAL A 15 1.91 10.11 -2.06
N GLN A 16 2.37 11.10 -1.30
CA GLN A 16 2.76 12.39 -1.85
C GLN A 16 4.11 12.29 -2.56
N GLY A 17 4.14 12.64 -3.84
CA GLY A 17 5.37 12.74 -4.63
C GLY A 17 5.94 11.40 -5.14
N PRO A 18 6.76 11.46 -6.20
CA PRO A 18 7.28 10.26 -6.88
C PRO A 18 8.35 9.51 -6.07
N VAL A 19 9.17 10.22 -5.28
CA VAL A 19 10.26 9.61 -4.50
C VAL A 19 9.70 8.71 -3.40
N SER A 20 8.79 9.23 -2.58
CA SER A 20 8.16 8.46 -1.51
C SER A 20 7.36 7.29 -2.08
N ARG A 21 6.66 7.48 -3.21
CA ARG A 21 5.95 6.38 -3.90
C ARG A 21 6.89 5.27 -4.34
N ALA A 22 8.00 5.61 -4.99
CA ALA A 22 9.01 4.65 -5.43
C ALA A 22 9.65 3.90 -4.24
N GLY A 23 9.96 4.62 -3.16
CA GLY A 23 10.48 4.05 -1.92
C GLY A 23 9.54 3.00 -1.34
N VAL A 24 8.27 3.35 -1.11
CA VAL A 24 7.28 2.40 -0.55
C VAL A 24 7.01 1.24 -1.49
N ALA A 25 6.86 1.49 -2.80
CA ALA A 25 6.69 0.42 -3.78
C ALA A 25 7.88 -0.56 -3.78
N SER A 26 9.11 -0.05 -3.63
CA SER A 26 10.32 -0.91 -3.56
C SER A 26 10.31 -1.83 -2.33
N GLN A 27 9.83 -1.34 -1.19
CA GLN A 27 9.72 -2.14 0.05
C GLN A 27 8.69 -3.26 -0.12
N LEU A 28 7.52 -2.95 -0.71
CA LEU A 28 6.47 -3.94 -0.96
C LEU A 28 6.86 -4.98 -2.02
N ARG A 29 7.74 -4.63 -2.97
CA ARG A 29 8.20 -5.57 -4.01
C ARG A 29 8.90 -6.82 -3.44
N THR A 30 9.45 -6.73 -2.23
CA THR A 30 10.11 -7.86 -1.56
C THR A 30 9.11 -8.87 -0.95
N ARG A 31 7.80 -8.59 -1.01
CA ARG A 31 6.72 -9.38 -0.43
C ARG A 31 5.92 -10.08 -1.53
N PRO A 32 6.21 -11.35 -1.87
CA PRO A 32 5.50 -12.07 -2.92
C PRO A 32 4.00 -12.26 -2.66
N GLU A 33 3.58 -12.11 -1.40
CA GLU A 33 2.19 -12.12 -0.94
C GLU A 33 1.42 -10.82 -1.25
N VAL A 34 2.10 -9.76 -1.71
CA VAL A 34 1.51 -8.44 -2.02
C VAL A 34 1.44 -8.21 -3.52
N LYS A 35 0.30 -7.73 -4.01
CA LYS A 35 0.13 -7.17 -5.35
C LYS A 35 -0.16 -5.67 -5.23
N VAL A 36 0.81 -4.85 -5.60
CA VAL A 36 0.59 -3.39 -5.70
C VAL A 36 -0.26 -3.11 -6.93
N ILE A 37 -1.36 -2.39 -6.76
CA ILE A 37 -2.27 -1.97 -7.83
C ILE A 37 -2.40 -0.45 -7.89
N ASP A 38 -2.83 0.07 -9.04
CA ASP A 38 -3.19 1.49 -9.13
C ASP A 38 -4.54 1.76 -8.47
N TRP A 39 -4.68 2.95 -7.89
CA TRP A 39 -5.92 3.37 -7.23
C TRP A 39 -7.12 3.47 -8.18
N ASP A 40 -6.85 3.79 -9.45
CA ASP A 40 -7.86 4.01 -10.48
C ASP A 40 -8.23 2.71 -11.23
N GLU A 41 -7.70 1.55 -10.80
CA GLU A 41 -8.13 0.26 -11.32
C GLU A 41 -9.59 -0.03 -10.91
N PRO A 42 -10.37 -0.75 -11.75
CA PRO A 42 -11.77 -1.04 -11.48
C PRO A 42 -12.00 -1.89 -10.22
N ASP A 43 -10.98 -2.64 -9.79
CA ASP A 43 -11.03 -3.46 -8.59
C ASP A 43 -10.65 -2.63 -7.36
N SER A 44 -11.53 -2.61 -6.35
CA SER A 44 -11.24 -1.94 -5.08
C SER A 44 -10.10 -2.65 -4.36
N PRO A 45 -9.04 -1.93 -3.92
CA PRO A 45 -7.95 -2.53 -3.17
C PRO A 45 -8.44 -3.12 -1.84
N GLN A 46 -7.88 -4.26 -1.44
CA GLN A 46 -8.14 -4.82 -0.11
C GLN A 46 -7.49 -3.97 0.99
N VAL A 47 -6.36 -3.34 0.69
CA VAL A 47 -5.62 -2.48 1.62
C VAL A 47 -5.18 -1.20 0.92
N VAL A 48 -5.29 -0.07 1.62
CA VAL A 48 -4.78 1.21 1.16
C VAL A 48 -3.68 1.66 2.11
N VAL A 49 -2.48 1.83 1.58
CA VAL A 49 -1.36 2.42 2.34
C VAL A 49 -1.30 3.90 2.00
N VAL A 50 -1.59 4.72 3.00
CA VAL A 50 -1.53 6.18 2.92
C VAL A 50 -0.24 6.65 3.59
N VAL A 51 0.58 7.42 2.87
CA VAL A 51 1.83 7.97 3.38
C VAL A 51 1.79 9.47 3.26
N LEU A 52 1.90 10.13 4.41
CA LEU A 52 1.83 11.57 4.57
C LEU A 52 2.99 12.01 5.46
N ASP A 53 3.51 13.20 5.20
CA ASP A 53 4.58 13.79 6.03
C ASP A 53 4.02 14.32 7.36
N VAL A 54 2.75 14.73 7.38
CA VAL A 54 2.06 15.28 8.54
C VAL A 54 0.67 14.67 8.63
N LEU A 55 0.32 14.16 9.80
CA LEU A 55 -1.05 13.80 10.17
C LEU A 55 -1.65 14.96 10.97
N ASP A 56 -2.95 15.21 10.78
CA ASP A 56 -3.69 16.10 11.66
C ASP A 56 -3.93 15.45 13.03
N ASP A 57 -4.07 16.27 14.07
CA ASP A 57 -4.30 15.81 15.45
C ASP A 57 -5.60 15.02 15.61
N GLY A 58 -6.57 15.23 14.72
CA GLY A 58 -7.84 14.49 14.70
C GLY A 58 -7.64 13.04 14.25
N ALA A 59 -6.78 12.81 13.27
CA ALA A 59 -6.43 11.49 12.72
C ALA A 59 -5.63 10.62 13.71
N LEU A 60 -5.01 11.22 14.73
CA LEU A 60 -4.24 10.51 15.76
C LEU A 60 -5.08 9.91 16.89
N ARG A 61 -6.39 10.22 16.94
CA ARG A 61 -7.28 9.74 18.00
C ARG A 61 -7.86 8.37 17.62
N VAL A 62 -7.38 7.33 18.30
CA VAL A 62 -7.85 5.92 18.20
C VAL A 62 -8.87 5.60 19.29
#